data_AF-A0A8J5QTB2-F1
#
_entry.id   AF-A0A8J5QTB2-F1
#
_cell.length_a   1.000
_cell.length_b   1.000
_cell.length_c   1.000
_cell.angle_alpha   90.00
_cell.angle_beta   90.00
_cell.angle_gamma   90.00
#
_symmetry.space_group_name_H-M   'P 1'
#
loop_
_entity.id
_entity.type
_entity.pdbx_description
1 polymer ?
#
loop_
_entity_poly.entity_id
_entity_poly.type
_entity_poly.pdbx_seq_one_letter_code
_entity_poly.pdbx_strand_id
1 'polypeptide(L)'
;MSDILQSLNFKVANASEEYKTRRKIQMVRFLASAAVTIFASRFAYKATITRQYVPTLFQGNHSPPLSYNFTTDAAVAVGTGTLLCGSVTSMLVFGSFWCMDVSNIKEFGWKMKSIMGGDIKEKELSEMPMDEESALIQDSINDMLEGRYDFDDEGDSSGSQK
;
A
#
# COMPACT_ATOMS: atom_id res chain seq x y z
N MET A 1 -13.46 24.97 23.03
CA MET A 1 -13.80 24.09 21.89
C MET A 1 -13.83 22.62 22.30
N SER A 2 -12.93 22.18 23.21
CA SER A 2 -12.97 20.87 23.87
C SER A 2 -14.30 20.56 24.57
N ASP A 3 -14.88 21.53 25.30
CA ASP A 3 -16.12 21.33 26.06
C ASP A 3 -17.33 21.05 25.16
N ILE A 4 -17.37 21.67 23.98
CA ILE A 4 -18.40 21.42 22.95
C ILE A 4 -18.25 20.00 22.40
N LEU A 5 -17.01 19.55 22.14
CA LEU A 5 -16.74 18.21 21.62
C LEU A 5 -17.05 17.10 22.63
N GLN A 6 -16.83 17.36 23.93
CA GLN A 6 -17.25 16.46 25.00
C GLN A 6 -18.77 16.39 25.13
N SER A 7 -19.46 17.53 25.05
CA SER A 7 -20.93 17.56 25.10
C SER A 7 -21.59 16.77 23.95
N LEU A 8 -20.93 16.70 22.79
CA LEU A 8 -21.38 15.96 21.61
C LEU A 8 -20.89 14.51 21.57
N ASN A 9 -20.31 13.98 22.66
CA ASN A 9 -19.80 12.60 22.77
C ASN A 9 -18.77 12.22 21.70
N PHE A 10 -18.00 13.17 21.18
CA PHE A 10 -16.96 12.86 20.21
C PHE A 10 -15.75 12.20 20.88
N LYS A 11 -15.37 11.02 20.40
CA LYS A 11 -14.16 10.29 20.84
C LYS A 11 -12.86 11.09 20.71
N VAL A 12 -12.86 12.10 19.84
CA VAL A 12 -11.74 13.04 19.61
C VAL A 12 -11.51 13.96 20.81
N ALA A 13 -12.52 14.24 21.63
CA ALA A 13 -12.41 15.19 22.73
C ALA A 13 -11.35 14.75 23.76
N ASN A 14 -11.34 13.45 24.10
CA ASN A 14 -10.41 12.83 25.06
C ASN A 14 -9.14 12.25 24.39
N ALA A 15 -8.95 12.46 23.09
CA ALA A 15 -7.80 11.91 22.38
C ALA A 15 -6.52 12.72 22.66
N SER A 16 -5.38 12.02 22.69
CA SER A 16 -4.04 12.61 22.79
C SER A 16 -3.81 13.67 21.69
N GLU A 17 -3.05 14.71 22.02
CA GLU A 17 -2.69 15.77 21.04
C GLU A 17 -1.88 15.22 19.86
N GLU A 18 -1.06 14.21 20.11
CA GLU A 18 -0.30 13.53 19.06
C GLU A 18 -1.23 12.87 18.03
N TYR A 19 -2.27 12.18 18.52
CA TYR A 19 -3.28 11.54 17.68
C TYR A 19 -4.01 12.57 16.80
N LYS A 20 -4.43 13.70 17.40
CA LYS A 20 -5.10 14.79 16.69
C LYS A 20 -4.21 15.36 15.58
N THR A 21 -2.93 15.56 15.87
CA THR A 21 -1.95 16.10 14.91
C THR A 21 -1.71 15.14 13.75
N ARG A 22 -1.54 13.85 14.02
CA ARG A 22 -1.40 12.80 13.00
C ARG A 22 -2.61 12.74 12.08
N ARG A 23 -3.82 12.70 12.66
CA ARG A 23 -5.09 12.67 11.93
C ARG A 23 -5.26 13.87 11.00
N LYS A 24 -4.82 15.06 11.43
CA LYS A 24 -4.84 16.28 10.62
C LYS A 24 -3.93 16.17 9.40
N ILE A 25 -2.72 15.64 9.56
CA ILE A 25 -1.78 15.44 8.44
C ILE A 25 -2.34 14.42 7.44
N GLN A 26 -2.87 13.29 7.92
CA GLN A 26 -3.52 12.27 7.07
C GLN A 26 -4.71 12.86 6.30
N MET A 27 -5.56 13.65 6.98
CA MET A 27 -6.68 14.36 6.36
C MET A 27 -6.22 15.32 5.26
N VAL A 28 -5.19 16.12 5.50
CA VAL A 28 -4.66 17.07 4.50
C VAL A 28 -4.15 16.33 3.26
N ARG A 29 -3.43 15.23 3.44
CA ARG A 29 -2.93 14.40 2.32
C ARG A 29 -4.08 13.83 1.48
N PHE A 30 -5.12 13.31 2.14
CA PHE A 30 -6.31 12.81 1.47
C PHE A 30 -7.08 13.92 0.74
N LEU A 31 -7.29 15.07 1.38
CA LEU A 31 -8.00 16.19 0.74
C LEU A 31 -7.22 16.75 -0.44
N ALA A 32 -5.88 16.80 -0.36
CA ALA A 32 -5.04 17.21 -1.47
C ALA A 32 -5.15 16.25 -2.65
N SER A 33 -5.07 14.94 -2.43
CA SER A 33 -5.22 13.95 -3.50
C SER A 33 -6.65 13.92 -4.06
N ALA A 34 -7.67 14.13 -3.23
CA ALA A 34 -9.05 14.27 -3.67
C ALA A 34 -9.25 15.51 -4.57
N ALA A 35 -8.67 16.66 -4.19
CA ALA A 35 -8.71 17.86 -5.01
C ALA A 35 -8.03 17.66 -6.38
N VAL A 36 -6.87 17.01 -6.39
CA VAL A 36 -6.18 16.62 -7.64
C VAL A 36 -7.04 15.69 -8.49
N THR A 37 -7.76 14.75 -7.86
CA THR A 37 -8.66 13.81 -8.56
C THR A 37 -9.87 14.52 -9.17
N ILE A 38 -10.45 15.49 -8.47
CA ILE A 38 -11.54 16.33 -9.00
C ILE A 38 -11.04 17.15 -10.19
N PHE A 39 -9.84 17.72 -10.10
CA PHE A 39 -9.23 18.44 -11.20
C PHE A 39 -8.96 17.53 -12.41
N ALA A 40 -8.34 16.37 -12.16
CA ALA A 40 -8.03 15.35 -13.16
C ALA A 40 -9.29 14.86 -13.88
N SER A 41 -10.36 14.56 -13.15
CA SER A 41 -11.63 14.09 -13.71
C SER A 41 -12.31 15.16 -14.57
N ARG A 42 -12.29 16.42 -14.12
CA ARG A 42 -12.79 17.55 -14.93
C ARG A 42 -11.95 17.77 -16.19
N PHE A 43 -10.64 17.65 -16.08
CA PHE A 43 -9.74 17.76 -17.23
C PHE A 43 -9.97 16.63 -18.24
N ALA A 44 -10.07 15.38 -17.77
CA ALA A 44 -10.39 14.23 -18.61
C ALA A 44 -11.74 14.40 -19.32
N TYR A 45 -12.79 14.79 -18.60
CA TYR A 45 -14.12 15.04 -19.17
C TYR A 45 -14.08 16.11 -20.28
N LYS A 46 -13.41 17.24 -20.02
CA LYS A 46 -13.21 18.31 -21.00
C LYS A 46 -12.43 17.81 -22.22
N ALA A 47 -11.36 17.05 -22.01
CA ALA A 47 -10.53 16.51 -23.08
C ALA A 47 -11.32 15.55 -23.98
N THR A 48 -12.18 14.70 -23.42
CA THR A 48 -13.00 13.77 -24.22
C THR A 48 -14.04 14.50 -25.05
N ILE A 49 -14.76 15.47 -24.50
CA ILE A 49 -15.84 16.17 -25.21
C ILE A 49 -15.31 17.00 -26.39
N THR A 50 -14.19 17.70 -26.23
CA THR A 50 -13.63 18.54 -27.30
C THR A 50 -13.15 17.74 -28.50
N ARG A 51 -13.01 16.42 -28.36
CA ARG A 51 -12.54 15.50 -29.40
C ARG A 51 -13.65 14.71 -30.08
N GLN A 52 -14.90 14.89 -29.65
CA GLN A 52 -16.03 14.24 -30.30
C GLN A 52 -16.23 14.84 -31.69
N TYR A 53 -16.16 14.00 -32.71
CA TYR A 53 -16.50 14.39 -34.07
C TYR A 53 -18.02 14.52 -34.21
N VAL A 54 -18.49 15.70 -34.61
CA VAL A 54 -19.90 15.94 -34.95
C VAL A 54 -19.98 16.09 -36.47
N PRO A 55 -20.50 15.10 -37.21
CA PRO A 55 -20.57 15.17 -38.67
C PRO A 55 -21.54 16.27 -39.10
N THR A 56 -21.16 17.03 -40.12
CA THR A 56 -22.06 17.97 -40.80
C THR A 56 -22.94 17.22 -41.82
N LEU A 57 -24.11 17.78 -42.17
CA LEU A 57 -25.10 17.14 -43.07
C LEU A 57 -24.55 16.73 -44.45
N PHE A 58 -23.41 17.28 -44.87
CA PHE A 58 -22.78 17.03 -46.17
C PHE A 58 -21.44 16.29 -46.07
N GLN A 59 -20.99 15.93 -44.87
CA GLN A 59 -19.81 15.08 -44.69
C GLN A 59 -20.24 13.61 -44.72
N GLY A 60 -19.76 12.86 -45.71
CA GLY A 60 -20.02 11.42 -45.80
C GLY A 60 -19.51 10.68 -44.57
N ASN A 61 -20.34 9.80 -43.99
CA ASN A 61 -20.06 9.04 -42.76
C ASN A 61 -18.91 8.01 -42.88
N HIS A 62 -18.32 7.86 -44.06
CA HIS A 62 -17.38 6.77 -44.38
C HIS A 62 -15.90 7.17 -44.24
N SER A 63 -15.60 8.47 -44.12
CA SER A 63 -14.22 8.93 -43.98
C SER A 63 -14.00 9.65 -42.65
N PRO A 64 -12.97 9.27 -41.88
CA PRO A 64 -12.54 10.07 -40.75
C PRO A 64 -12.11 11.47 -41.24
N PRO A 65 -12.30 12.53 -40.44
CA PRO A 65 -11.95 13.89 -40.83
C PRO A 65 -10.47 13.99 -41.22
N LEU A 66 -10.20 14.56 -42.40
CA LEU A 66 -8.86 14.66 -43.02
C LEU A 66 -7.83 15.42 -42.16
N SER A 67 -8.27 16.18 -41.15
CA SER A 67 -7.42 16.93 -40.22
C SER A 67 -7.13 16.20 -38.90
N TYR A 68 -7.57 14.94 -38.74
CA TYR A 68 -7.41 14.19 -37.48
C TYR A 68 -6.01 13.56 -37.37
N ASN A 69 -5.26 13.97 -36.34
CA ASN A 69 -3.95 13.40 -36.03
C ASN A 69 -4.07 12.27 -35.00
N PHE A 70 -4.09 11.03 -35.48
CA PHE A 70 -4.19 9.81 -34.64
C PHE A 70 -3.13 9.74 -33.55
N THR A 71 -1.88 10.14 -33.85
CA THR A 71 -0.76 10.02 -32.89
C THR A 71 -0.92 10.98 -31.71
N THR A 72 -1.29 12.23 -31.99
CA THR A 72 -1.49 13.24 -30.95
C THR A 72 -2.75 12.97 -30.14
N ASP A 73 -3.81 12.47 -30.77
CA ASP A 73 -5.03 12.13 -30.06
C ASP A 73 -4.81 10.98 -29.09
N ALA A 74 -4.15 9.91 -29.55
CA ALA A 74 -3.79 8.76 -28.73
C ALA A 74 -2.87 9.14 -27.56
N ALA A 75 -1.83 9.96 -27.81
CA ALA A 75 -0.90 10.40 -26.76
C ALA A 75 -1.62 11.14 -25.63
N VAL A 76 -2.54 12.04 -25.97
CA VAL A 76 -3.30 12.78 -24.95
C VAL A 76 -4.38 11.91 -24.29
N ALA A 77 -4.99 10.96 -25.00
CA ALA A 77 -5.92 10.01 -24.39
C ALA A 77 -5.23 9.14 -23.33
N VAL A 78 -4.04 8.61 -23.65
CA VAL A 78 -3.22 7.84 -22.70
C VAL A 78 -2.74 8.73 -21.55
N GLY A 79 -2.28 9.95 -21.84
CA GLY A 79 -1.84 10.90 -20.82
C GLY A 79 -2.95 11.28 -19.82
N THR A 80 -4.13 11.63 -20.33
CA THR A 80 -5.31 11.97 -19.51
C THR A 80 -5.80 10.77 -18.69
N GLY A 81 -5.83 9.57 -19.29
CA GLY A 81 -6.19 8.33 -18.60
C GLY A 81 -5.21 7.97 -17.48
N THR A 82 -3.91 8.09 -17.74
CA THR A 82 -2.86 7.81 -16.76
C THR A 82 -2.93 8.80 -15.59
N LEU A 83 -3.11 10.09 -15.88
CA LEU A 83 -3.24 11.13 -14.87
C LEU A 83 -4.48 10.89 -13.99
N LEU A 84 -5.62 10.53 -14.60
CA LEU A 84 -6.84 10.22 -13.86
C LEU A 84 -6.65 8.98 -12.98
N CYS A 85 -6.13 7.89 -13.54
CA CYS A 85 -5.86 6.65 -12.81
C CYS A 85 -4.90 6.87 -11.64
N GLY A 86 -3.79 7.59 -11.87
CA GLY A 86 -2.82 7.93 -10.83
C GLY A 86 -3.44 8.77 -9.72
N SER A 87 -4.26 9.77 -10.08
CA SER A 87 -4.94 10.61 -9.09
C SER A 87 -5.93 9.82 -8.22
N VAL A 88 -6.79 9.00 -8.83
CA VAL A 88 -7.75 8.14 -8.12
C VAL A 88 -7.03 7.13 -7.22
N THR A 89 -5.97 6.51 -7.72
CA THR A 89 -5.16 5.56 -6.94
C THR A 89 -4.54 6.24 -5.72
N SER A 90 -3.98 7.45 -5.89
CA SER A 90 -3.43 8.22 -4.79
C SER A 90 -4.49 8.60 -3.74
N MET A 91 -5.71 8.93 -4.19
CA MET A 91 -6.84 9.24 -3.31
C MET A 91 -7.25 8.00 -2.51
N LEU A 92 -7.29 6.82 -3.14
CA LEU A 92 -7.59 5.56 -2.44
C LEU A 92 -6.53 5.20 -1.40
N VAL A 93 -5.25 5.35 -1.73
CA VAL A 93 -4.15 5.06 -0.79
C VAL A 93 -4.15 6.02 0.41
N PHE A 94 -4.26 7.33 0.19
CA PHE A 94 -4.30 8.27 1.30
C PHE A 94 -5.61 8.20 2.08
N GLY A 95 -6.72 7.86 1.42
CA GLY A 95 -8.00 7.61 2.07
C GLY A 95 -7.95 6.37 2.97
N SER A 96 -7.35 5.27 2.51
CA SER A 96 -7.20 4.06 3.31
C SER A 96 -6.30 4.31 4.53
N PHE A 97 -5.20 5.05 4.36
CA PHE A 97 -4.32 5.46 5.46
C PHE A 97 -5.05 6.33 6.50
N TRP A 98 -5.94 7.22 6.06
CA TRP A 98 -6.72 8.05 6.98
C TRP A 98 -7.81 7.25 7.71
N CYS A 99 -8.50 6.35 7.01
CA CYS A 99 -9.53 5.50 7.61
C CYS A 99 -8.94 4.52 8.65
N MET A 100 -7.81 3.89 8.32
CA MET A 100 -7.16 2.87 9.16
C MET A 100 -6.26 3.46 10.25
N ASP A 101 -6.04 4.78 10.23
CA ASP A 101 -5.09 5.50 11.09
C ASP A 101 -3.67 4.95 11.02
N VAL A 102 -3.15 4.92 9.79
CA VAL A 102 -1.84 4.38 9.46
C VAL A 102 -0.99 5.48 8.83
N SER A 103 0.26 5.62 9.27
CA SER A 103 1.14 6.69 8.77
C SER A 103 2.20 6.20 7.79
N ASN A 104 2.47 4.90 7.74
CA ASN A 104 3.49 4.29 6.89
C ASN A 104 3.08 2.89 6.41
N ILE A 105 3.73 2.41 5.34
CA ILE A 105 3.43 1.11 4.73
C ILE A 105 3.71 -0.05 5.70
N LYS A 106 4.70 0.08 6.60
CA LYS A 106 5.01 -0.94 7.61
C LYS A 106 3.85 -1.10 8.58
N GLU A 107 3.36 -0.01 9.17
CA GLU A 107 2.17 0.05 10.02
C GLU A 107 0.93 -0.46 9.27
N PHE A 108 0.80 -0.19 7.97
CA PHE A 108 -0.28 -0.72 7.16
C PHE A 108 -0.26 -2.25 7.13
N GLY A 109 0.91 -2.84 6.87
CA GLY A 109 1.09 -4.28 6.87
C GLY A 109 0.73 -4.90 8.22
N TRP A 110 1.22 -4.32 9.32
CA TRP A 110 0.91 -4.78 10.68
C TRP A 110 -0.58 -4.65 11.01
N LYS A 111 -1.21 -3.51 10.73
CA LYS A 111 -2.65 -3.30 10.93
C LYS A 111 -3.50 -4.26 10.10
N MET A 112 -3.13 -4.46 8.83
CA MET A 112 -3.85 -5.35 7.94
C MET A 112 -3.73 -6.80 8.37
N LYS A 113 -2.52 -7.22 8.79
CA LYS A 113 -2.26 -8.55 9.37
C LYS A 113 -3.08 -8.77 10.64
N SER A 114 -3.12 -7.78 11.53
CA SER A 114 -3.91 -7.84 12.76
C SER A 114 -5.41 -7.95 12.48
N ILE A 115 -5.93 -7.17 11.52
CA ILE A 115 -7.34 -7.22 11.09
C ILE A 115 -7.69 -8.57 10.44
N MET A 116 -6.76 -9.14 9.67
CA MET A 116 -6.94 -10.46 9.04
C MET A 116 -6.74 -11.63 10.01
N GLY A 117 -6.46 -11.37 11.29
CA GLY A 117 -6.24 -12.41 12.31
C GLY A 117 -4.87 -13.10 12.19
N GLY A 118 -3.93 -12.51 11.45
CA GLY A 118 -2.57 -13.04 11.32
C GLY A 118 -1.81 -13.10 12.64
N ASP A 119 -2.05 -12.16 13.56
CA ASP A 119 -1.45 -12.18 14.90
C ASP A 119 -1.95 -13.37 15.73
N ILE A 120 -3.23 -13.75 15.57
CA ILE A 120 -3.84 -14.89 16.25
C ILE A 120 -3.29 -16.18 15.66
N LYS A 121 -3.19 -16.27 14.34
CA LYS A 121 -2.63 -17.45 13.65
C LYS A 121 -1.14 -17.62 13.89
N GLU A 122 -0.35 -16.55 14.02
CA GLU A 122 1.06 -16.67 14.40
C GLU A 122 1.23 -17.16 15.82
N LYS A 123 0.39 -16.68 16.74
CA LYS A 123 0.39 -17.16 18.12
C LYS A 123 -0.02 -18.64 18.19
N GLU A 124 -1.06 -19.01 17.46
CA GLU A 124 -1.51 -20.41 17.33
C GLU A 124 -0.43 -21.30 16.69
N LEU A 125 0.29 -20.82 15.66
CA LEU A 125 1.39 -21.54 15.03
C LEU A 125 2.63 -21.65 15.95
N SER A 126 2.88 -20.64 16.80
CA SER A 126 3.96 -20.68 17.80
C SER A 126 3.64 -21.60 18.98
N GLU A 127 2.35 -21.82 19.27
CA GLU A 127 1.87 -22.69 20.34
C GLU A 127 1.66 -24.13 19.85
N MET A 128 1.69 -24.39 18.53
CA MET A 128 1.68 -25.75 18.01
C MET A 128 2.96 -26.49 18.40
N PRO A 129 2.87 -27.77 18.80
CA PRO A 129 4.04 -28.58 19.11
C PRO A 129 4.94 -28.65 17.87
N MET A 130 6.20 -28.30 18.07
CA MET A 130 7.18 -28.27 17.01
C MET A 130 7.41 -29.69 16.49
N ASP A 131 7.39 -29.86 15.18
CA ASP A 131 7.64 -31.16 14.55
C ASP A 131 9.06 -31.65 14.87
N GLU A 132 9.24 -32.95 14.99
CA GLU A 132 10.48 -33.60 15.47
C GLU A 132 11.68 -33.20 14.60
N GLU A 133 11.44 -33.08 13.28
CA GLU A 133 12.44 -32.63 12.30
C GLU A 133 12.78 -31.14 12.45
N SER A 134 11.80 -30.30 12.81
CA SER A 134 12.01 -28.86 13.04
C SER A 134 12.75 -28.59 14.35
N ALA A 135 12.54 -29.44 15.36
CA ALA A 135 13.28 -29.40 16.62
C ALA A 135 14.76 -29.73 16.42
N LEU A 136 15.05 -30.78 15.65
CA LEU A 136 16.43 -31.18 15.32
C LEU A 136 17.18 -30.07 14.57
N ILE A 137 16.50 -29.38 13.66
CA ILE A 137 17.08 -28.24 12.92
C ILE A 137 17.30 -27.04 13.85
N GLN A 138 16.36 -26.71 14.74
CA GLN A 138 16.56 -25.61 15.69
C GLN A 138 17.70 -25.88 16.66
N ASP A 139 17.83 -27.11 17.15
CA ASP A 139 18.91 -27.50 18.06
C ASP A 139 20.26 -27.42 17.36
N SER A 140 20.36 -27.93 16.12
CA SER A 140 21.60 -27.84 15.33
C SER A 140 22.00 -26.39 15.00
N ILE A 141 21.04 -25.51 14.70
CA ILE A 141 21.31 -24.07 14.48
C ILE A 141 21.72 -23.40 15.80
N ASN A 142 21.09 -23.75 16.92
CA ASN A 142 21.40 -23.17 18.22
C ASN A 142 22.80 -23.61 18.70
N ASP A 143 23.18 -24.87 18.48
CA ASP A 143 24.53 -25.38 18.73
C ASP A 143 25.60 -24.72 17.84
N MET A 144 25.29 -24.45 16.57
CA MET A 144 26.17 -23.68 15.68
C MET A 144 26.35 -22.23 16.17
N LEU A 145 25.29 -21.61 16.68
CA LEU A 145 25.30 -20.22 17.14
C LEU A 145 26.00 -20.05 18.51
N GLU A 146 25.84 -21.03 19.38
CA GLU A 146 26.48 -21.09 20.70
C GLU A 146 27.95 -21.53 20.64
N GLY A 147 28.44 -21.86 19.44
CA GLY A 147 29.85 -22.23 19.22
C GLY A 147 30.23 -23.60 19.78
N ARG A 148 29.25 -24.49 20.00
CA ARG A 148 29.47 -25.89 20.40
C ARG A 148 29.60 -26.85 19.21
N TYR A 149 29.75 -26.30 18.01
CA TYR A 149 30.11 -27.08 16.83
C TYR A 149 31.61 -27.35 16.88
N ASP A 150 31.99 -28.41 17.59
CA ASP A 150 33.35 -28.96 17.54
C ASP A 150 33.58 -29.51 16.12
N PHE A 151 34.40 -28.81 15.32
CA PHE A 151 34.91 -29.32 14.04
C PHE A 151 36.02 -30.37 14.24
N ASP A 152 36.29 -30.80 15.47
CA ASP A 152 37.48 -31.54 15.85
C ASP A 152 37.24 -33.06 15.96
N ASP A 153 36.61 -33.68 14.96
CA ASP A 153 36.69 -35.15 14.87
C ASP A 153 36.71 -35.73 13.45
N GLU A 154 37.38 -35.04 12.51
CA GLU A 154 37.92 -35.73 11.33
C GLU A 154 39.34 -35.25 11.00
N GLY A 155 40.32 -35.92 11.63
CA GLY A 155 41.62 -36.14 11.00
C GLY A 155 42.86 -35.83 11.85
N ASP A 156 43.24 -36.75 12.74
CA ASP A 156 44.65 -37.15 12.82
C ASP A 156 44.83 -38.58 13.37
N SER A 157 44.91 -39.54 12.46
CA SER A 157 45.56 -40.82 12.74
C SER A 157 47.08 -40.64 12.64
N SER A 158 47.73 -40.17 13.70
CA SER A 158 49.18 -40.24 13.85
C SER A 158 49.55 -40.69 15.28
N GLY A 159 50.39 -41.73 15.38
CA GLY A 159 50.47 -42.59 16.56
C GLY A 159 51.59 -42.32 17.57
N SER A 160 51.65 -43.28 18.52
CA SER A 160 52.81 -43.73 19.33
C SER A 160 53.04 -43.11 20.72
N GLN A 161 52.76 -43.88 21.78
CA GLN A 161 53.78 -44.51 22.66
C GLN A 161 53.17 -45.04 23.97
N LYS A 162 53.11 -46.37 24.13
CA LYS A 162 53.86 -47.15 25.15
C LYS A 162 53.76 -48.63 24.86
#